data_AF-A0A1R1PDS6-F1
#
_entry.id   AF-A0A1R1PDS6-F1
#
_cell.length_a   1.000
_cell.length_b   1.000
_cell.length_c   1.000
_cell.angle_alpha   90.00
_cell.angle_beta   90.00
_cell.angle_gamma   90.00
#
_symmetry.space_group_name_H-M   'P 1'
#
loop_
_entity.id
_entity.type
_entity.pdbx_description
1 polymer ?
#
loop_
_entity_poly.entity_id
_entity_poly.type
_entity_poly.pdbx_seq_one_letter_code
_entity_poly.pdbx_strand_id
1 'polypeptide(L)'
;MVYFYNCKNLDYTHRIGRTGRAGKTGVAITFLTNEDADVLYDLRKMMEKSSLSKCPPELARHEAAQAPPGVARAKRRFEETVYKE
;
A
#
# COMPACT_ATOMS: atom_id res chain seq x y z
N MET A 1 0.31 0.10 19.28
CA MET A 1 -0.45 -0.72 18.33
C MET A 1 -1.49 0.20 17.71
N VAL A 2 -1.42 0.44 16.40
CA VAL A 2 -2.45 1.24 15.71
C VAL A 2 -2.98 0.43 14.55
N TYR A 3 -4.30 0.30 14.48
CA TYR A 3 -5.02 -0.41 13.41
C TYR A 3 -5.55 0.61 12.42
N PHE A 4 -5.24 0.42 11.14
CA PHE A 4 -5.68 1.32 10.08
C PHE A 4 -6.63 0.62 9.11
N TYR A 5 -7.84 1.17 8.99
CA TYR A 5 -8.78 0.92 7.90
C TYR A 5 -8.63 2.04 6.86
N ASN A 6 -8.52 1.67 5.59
CA ASN A 6 -8.44 2.54 4.41
C ASN A 6 -7.15 3.40 4.35
N CYS A 7 -6.30 3.16 3.36
CA CYS A 7 -4.93 3.67 3.32
C CYS A 7 -4.72 4.65 2.16
N LYS A 8 -5.10 5.92 2.31
CA LYS A 8 -4.62 6.96 1.38
C LYS A 8 -3.15 7.28 1.67
N ASN A 9 -2.31 7.27 0.64
CA ASN A 9 -0.85 7.38 0.73
C ASN A 9 -0.33 8.47 1.69
N LEU A 10 -0.90 9.69 1.65
CA LEU A 10 -0.45 10.80 2.49
C LEU A 10 -0.86 10.61 3.97
N ASP A 11 -2.04 10.04 4.21
CA ASP A 11 -2.55 9.82 5.57
C ASP A 11 -1.81 8.68 6.27
N TYR A 12 -1.34 7.69 5.51
CA TYR A 12 -0.66 6.52 6.05
C TYR A 12 0.62 6.87 6.81
N THR A 13 1.48 7.73 6.25
CA THR A 13 2.71 8.17 6.91
C THR A 13 2.44 8.94 8.21
N HIS A 14 1.42 9.82 8.22
CA HIS A 14 1.03 10.57 9.42
C HIS A 14 0.47 9.66 10.53
N ARG A 15 -0.24 8.61 10.10
CA ARG A 15 -0.84 7.57 10.93
C ARG A 15 0.23 6.70 11.59
N ILE A 16 1.14 6.12 10.82
CA ILE A 16 2.25 5.32 11.36
C ILE A 16 3.28 6.19 12.10
N GLY A 17 3.40 7.48 11.78
CA GLY A 17 4.25 8.43 12.50
C GLY A 17 3.85 8.66 13.96
N ARG A 18 2.72 8.09 14.42
CA ARG A 18 2.33 8.02 15.84
C ARG A 18 2.94 6.82 16.57
N THR A 19 3.44 5.81 15.85
CA THR A 19 4.11 4.66 16.43
C THR A 19 5.59 4.97 16.67
N GLY A 20 5.94 5.36 17.90
CA GLY A 20 7.30 5.40 18.45
C GLY A 20 8.25 6.47 17.88
N ARG A 21 8.52 7.53 18.65
CA ARG A 21 9.43 8.63 18.24
C ARG A 21 10.88 8.51 18.76
N ALA A 22 11.13 7.73 19.82
CA ALA A 22 12.44 7.60 20.45
C ALA A 22 12.71 6.16 20.91
N GLY A 23 13.62 5.44 20.23
CA GLY A 23 14.21 4.16 20.65
C GLY A 23 13.29 2.93 20.74
N LYS A 24 11.96 3.12 20.78
CA LYS A 24 10.97 2.05 20.84
C LYS A 24 10.33 1.86 19.46
N THR A 25 10.50 0.67 18.88
CA THR A 25 9.78 0.26 17.68
C THR A 25 8.30 0.09 18.02
N GLY A 26 7.46 0.96 17.46
CA GLY A 26 6.02 0.80 17.55
C GLY A 26 5.52 -0.08 16.40
N VAL A 27 4.51 -0.92 16.66
CA VAL A 27 3.89 -1.76 15.64
C VAL A 27 2.64 -1.07 15.09
N ALA A 28 2.59 -0.91 13.77
CA ALA A 28 1.42 -0.52 12.99
C ALA A 28 0.92 -1.73 12.21
N ILE A 29 -0.39 -1.99 12.25
CA ILE A 29 -1.03 -3.05 11.46
C ILE A 29 -2.02 -2.40 10.51
N THR A 30 -1.91 -2.80 9.24
CA THR A 30 -2.72 -2.27 8.14
C THR A 30 -3.48 -3.43 7.52
N PHE A 31 -4.81 -3.28 7.42
CA PHE A 31 -5.63 -4.21 6.65
C PHE A 31 -5.76 -3.67 5.23
N LEU A 32 -5.48 -4.52 4.26
CA LEU A 32 -5.50 -4.16 2.84
C LEU A 32 -6.58 -4.98 2.15
N THR A 33 -7.30 -4.34 1.24
CA THR A 33 -8.31 -4.96 0.37
C THR A 33 -7.97 -4.69 -1.09
N ASN A 34 -8.66 -5.36 -2.01
CA ASN A 34 -8.49 -5.13 -3.45
C ASN A 34 -8.82 -3.69 -3.88
N GLU A 35 -9.60 -2.96 -3.08
CA GLU A 35 -9.91 -1.55 -3.33
C GLU A 35 -8.70 -0.63 -3.10
N ASP A 36 -7.74 -1.06 -2.27
CA ASP A 36 -6.51 -0.34 -1.95
C ASP A 36 -5.40 -0.56 -3.01
N ALA A 37 -5.72 -1.21 -4.15
CA ALA A 37 -4.76 -1.53 -5.21
C ALA A 37 -3.91 -0.33 -5.66
N ASP A 38 -4.50 0.87 -5.68
CA ASP A 38 -3.83 2.09 -6.12
C ASP A 38 -2.74 2.58 -5.14
N VAL A 39 -2.69 2.07 -3.90
CA VAL A 39 -1.68 2.45 -2.90
C VAL A 39 -0.68 1.35 -2.58
N LEU A 40 -0.92 0.11 -3.03
CA LEU A 40 -0.08 -1.05 -2.72
C LEU A 40 1.36 -0.89 -3.23
N TYR A 41 1.55 -0.30 -4.40
CA TYR A 41 2.88 -0.09 -4.98
C TYR A 41 3.74 0.86 -4.13
N ASP A 42 3.17 1.99 -3.72
CA ASP A 42 3.86 2.97 -2.89
C ASP A 42 4.11 2.44 -1.49
N LEU A 43 3.15 1.68 -0.94
CA LEU A 43 3.28 1.00 0.34
C LEU A 43 4.45 -0.01 0.31
N ARG A 44 4.53 -0.85 -0.72
CA ARG A 44 5.65 -1.79 -0.91
C ARG A 44 6.98 -1.05 -0.93
N LYS A 45 7.10 0.00 -1.75
CA LYS A 45 8.33 0.81 -1.82
C LYS A 45 8.69 1.46 -0.49
N MET A 46 7.70 1.93 0.28
CA MET A 46 7.92 2.50 1.60
C MET A 46 8.47 1.44 2.57
N MET A 47 7.92 0.23 2.56
CA MET A 47 8.41 -0.87 3.38
C MET A 47 9.83 -1.30 3.00
N GLU A 48 10.15 -1.37 1.70
CA GLU A 48 11.50 -1.69 1.21
C GLU A 48 12.55 -0.64 1.59
N LYS A 49 12.16 0.63 1.67
CA LYS A 49 13.03 1.71 2.15
C LYS A 49 13.22 1.71 3.66
N SER A 50 12.32 1.06 4.41
CA SER A 50 12.40 1.02 5.87
C SER A 50 13.41 -0.04 6.31
N SER A 51 14.39 0.34 7.11
CA SER A 51 15.33 -0.61 7.74
C SER A 51 14.71 -1.38 8.92
N LEU A 52 13.56 -0.91 9.43
CA LEU A 52 12.88 -1.48 10.59
C LEU A 52 11.77 -2.46 10.21
N SER A 53 11.19 -2.31 9.02
CA SER A 53 10.04 -3.10 8.57
C SER A 53 10.47 -4.08 7.48
N LYS A 54 9.99 -5.33 7.56
CA LYS A 54 10.15 -6.31 6.48
C LYS A 54 8.92 -6.27 5.59
N CYS A 55 9.13 -6.21 4.27
CA CYS A 55 8.04 -6.32 3.31
C CYS A 55 7.49 -7.77 3.33
N PRO A 56 6.19 -7.98 3.62
CA PRO A 56 5.61 -9.31 3.59
C PRO A 56 5.58 -9.85 2.15
N PRO A 57 5.89 -11.15 1.93
CA PRO A 57 5.98 -11.73 0.59
C PRO A 57 4.65 -11.66 -0.18
N GLU A 58 3.51 -11.65 0.52
CA GLU A 58 2.17 -11.51 -0.06
C GLU A 58 2.03 -10.13 -0.73
N LEU A 59 2.49 -9.07 -0.08
CA LEU A 59 2.47 -7.71 -0.64
C LEU A 59 3.49 -7.58 -1.79
N ALA A 60 4.68 -8.17 -1.64
CA ALA A 60 5.72 -8.11 -2.67
C ALA A 60 5.32 -8.80 -3.97
N ARG A 61 4.52 -9.87 -3.90
CA ARG A 61 4.04 -10.64 -5.06
C ARG A 61 2.76 -10.09 -5.66
N HIS A 62 1.99 -9.28 -4.93
CA HIS A 62 0.70 -8.78 -5.37
C HIS A 62 0.81 -7.96 -6.67
N GLU A 63 -0.03 -8.23 -7.66
CA GLU A 63 0.06 -7.62 -9.00
C GLU A 63 0.00 -6.08 -8.95
N ALA A 64 -0.94 -5.53 -8.19
CA ALA A 64 -1.08 -4.09 -8.01
C ALA A 64 0.08 -3.43 -7.22
N ALA A 65 0.94 -4.21 -6.56
CA ALA A 65 2.15 -3.70 -5.91
C ALA A 65 3.38 -3.69 -6.84
N GLN A 66 3.30 -4.32 -8.02
CA GLN A 66 4.40 -4.40 -8.98
C GLN A 66 4.46 -3.17 -9.90
N ALA A 67 3.30 -2.64 -10.30
CA ALA A 67 3.21 -1.52 -11.23
C ALA A 67 2.81 -0.21 -10.54
N PRO A 68 3.32 0.95 -11.01
CA PRO A 68 2.97 2.24 -10.43
C PRO A 68 1.49 2.59 -10.65
N PRO A 69 0.84 3.27 -9.68
CA PRO A 69 -0.54 3.69 -9.81
C PRO A 69 -0.68 4.68 -10.97
N GLY A 70 -1.59 4.36 -11.89
CA GLY A 70 -1.77 5.06 -13.17
C GLY A 70 -1.71 4.12 -14.38
N VAL A 71 -0.76 3.18 -14.40
CA VAL A 71 -0.68 2.15 -15.45
C VAL A 71 -1.77 1.10 -15.27
N ALA A 72 -2.03 0.68 -14.02
CA ALA A 72 -3.12 -0.24 -13.68
C ALA A 72 -4.51 0.38 -13.94
N ARG A 73 -4.66 1.69 -13.72
CA ARG A 73 -5.92 2.42 -14.00
C ARG A 73 -6.17 2.54 -15.52
N ALA A 74 -5.11 2.71 -16.31
CA ALA A 74 -5.22 2.68 -17.77
C ALA A 74 -5.65 1.29 -18.29
N LYS A 75 -5.10 0.19 -17.73
CA LYS A 75 -5.54 -1.17 -18.05
C LYS A 75 -7.00 -1.44 -17.67
N ARG A 76 -7.40 -1.14 -16.42
CA ARG A 76 -8.80 -1.33 -15.97
C ARG A 76 -9.80 -0.55 -16.83
N ARG A 77 -9.47 0.70 -17.19
CA ARG A 77 -10.33 1.54 -18.03
C ARG A 77 -10.41 1.03 -19.47
N PHE A 78 -9.31 0.52 -20.02
CA PHE A 78 -9.29 -0.11 -21.34
C PHE A 78 -10.15 -1.37 -21.35
N GLU A 79 -9.99 -2.23 -20.36
CA GLU A 79 -10.72 -3.50 -20.23
C GLU A 79 -12.23 -3.28 -20.00
N GLU A 80 -12.64 -2.29 -19.20
CA GLU A 80 -14.06 -1.89 -19.05
C GLU A 80 -14.70 -1.39 -20.36
N THR A 81 -13.91 -0.81 -21.27
CA THR A 81 -14.41 -0.34 -22.57
C THR A 81 -14.67 -1.52 -23.52
N VAL A 82 -13.88 -2.59 -23.42
CA VAL A 82 -13.97 -3.78 -24.30
C VAL A 82 -15.19 -4.65 -23.99
N TYR A 83 -15.67 -4.69 -22.74
CA TYR A 83 -16.88 -5.46 -22.38
C TYR A 83 -18.20 -4.72 -22.63
N LYS A 84 -18.16 -3.51 -23.19
CA LYS A 84 -19.34 -2.68 -23.47
C LYS A 84 -19.75 -2.63 -24.95
N GLU A 85 -19.16 -3.45 -25.80
CA GLU A 85 -19.52 -3.58 -27.23
C GLU A 85 -20.26 -4.88 -27.52
#